data_AF-A0A7C4TF52-F1
#
_entry.id   AF-A0A7C4TF52-F1
#
_cell.length_a   1.000
_cell.length_b   1.000
_cell.length_c   1.000
_cell.angle_alpha   90.00
_cell.angle_beta   90.00
_cell.angle_gamma   90.00
#
_symmetry.space_group_name_H-M   'P 1'
#
loop_
_entity.id
_entity.type
_entity.pdbx_description
1 polymer ?
#
loop_
_entity_poly.entity_id
_entity_poly.type
_entity_poly.pdbx_seq_one_letter_code
_entity_poly.pdbx_strand_id
1 'polypeptide(L)'
;MRKAKYREDPRPHIERAQRWRDANRERHLENQRRYAADGRKQLANRKSHLKRKYGLTVEEYDAMLAAQGGVCAICRRPPRDGSALHVDHDHATGEVRGLLCFTCNNALGDLGDEVERAVQVLAYLDRDDELTLLGRERAATLA
;
A
#
# COMPACT_ATOMS: atom_id res chain seq x y z
N MET A 1 -1.82 16.97 33.06
CA MET A 1 -3.05 16.49 33.76
C MET A 1 -4.00 15.66 32.89
N ARG A 2 -4.51 16.14 31.73
CA ARG A 2 -5.53 15.40 30.93
C ARG A 2 -5.02 14.09 30.28
N LYS A 3 -3.76 14.04 29.85
CA LYS A 3 -3.10 12.84 29.27
C LYS A 3 -2.70 11.77 30.30
N ALA A 4 -2.65 12.12 31.60
CA ALA A 4 -2.31 11.17 32.66
C ALA A 4 -3.55 10.35 33.04
N LYS A 5 -4.68 11.03 33.30
CA LYS A 5 -5.98 10.40 33.60
C LYS A 5 -6.48 9.44 32.50
N TYR A 6 -6.28 9.76 31.22
CA TYR A 6 -6.64 8.87 30.11
C TYR A 6 -5.84 7.56 30.09
N ARG A 7 -4.57 7.60 30.53
CA ARG A 7 -3.70 6.42 30.60
C ARG A 7 -4.05 5.50 31.77
N GLU A 8 -4.58 6.06 32.85
CA GLU A 8 -5.03 5.31 34.04
C GLU A 8 -6.36 4.59 33.80
N ASP A 9 -7.36 5.29 33.25
CA ASP A 9 -8.63 4.66 32.86
C ASP A 9 -9.27 5.39 31.66
N PRO A 10 -9.29 4.78 30.46
CA PRO A 10 -9.90 5.39 29.29
C PRO A 10 -11.43 5.26 29.26
N ARG A 11 -12.05 4.37 30.06
CA ARG A 11 -13.47 4.00 29.94
C ARG A 11 -14.41 5.19 30.05
N PRO A 12 -14.30 6.10 31.03
CA PRO A 12 -15.22 7.24 31.14
C PRO A 12 -15.17 8.18 29.93
N HIS A 13 -14.00 8.26 29.26
CA HIS A 13 -13.83 9.04 28.04
C HIS A 13 -14.49 8.35 26.84
N ILE A 14 -14.33 7.03 26.72
CA ILE A 14 -14.93 6.21 25.67
C ILE A 14 -16.46 6.25 25.78
N GLU A 15 -17.00 6.01 26.98
CA GLU A 15 -18.44 6.02 27.24
C GLU A 15 -19.07 7.38 26.95
N ARG A 16 -18.42 8.47 27.37
CA ARG A 16 -18.91 9.82 27.06
C ARG A 16 -18.92 10.08 25.56
N ALA A 17 -17.89 9.62 24.84
CA ALA A 17 -17.83 9.74 23.39
C ALA A 17 -18.89 8.87 22.69
N GLN A 18 -19.17 7.66 23.20
CA GLN A 18 -20.25 6.79 22.73
C GLN A 18 -21.61 7.47 22.93
N ARG A 19 -21.93 7.90 24.15
CA ARG A 19 -23.20 8.61 24.46
C ARG A 19 -23.42 9.82 23.55
N TRP A 20 -22.37 10.60 23.29
CA TRP A 20 -22.47 11.74 22.36
C TRP A 20 -22.74 11.28 20.92
N ARG A 21 -22.04 10.25 20.43
CA ARG A 21 -22.24 9.71 19.07
C ARG A 21 -23.64 9.13 18.89
N ASP A 22 -24.18 8.46 19.90
CA ASP A 22 -25.51 7.85 19.83
C ASP A 22 -26.59 8.94 19.83
N ALA A 23 -26.49 9.92 20.74
CA ALA A 23 -27.41 11.06 20.81
C ALA A 23 -27.29 12.03 19.61
N ASN A 24 -26.19 11.99 18.86
CA ASN A 24 -25.93 12.87 17.72
C ASN A 24 -25.61 12.07 16.45
N ARG A 25 -26.22 10.89 16.28
CA ARG A 25 -25.83 9.92 15.24
C ARG A 25 -25.85 10.51 13.84
N GLU A 26 -26.93 11.19 13.47
CA GLU A 26 -27.09 11.81 12.15
C GLU A 26 -26.02 12.87 11.90
N ARG A 27 -25.88 13.82 12.83
CA ARG A 27 -24.82 14.85 12.79
C ARG A 27 -23.42 14.24 12.73
N HIS A 28 -23.17 13.15 13.44
CA HIS A 28 -21.88 12.47 13.41
C HIS A 28 -21.60 11.88 12.02
N LEU A 29 -22.57 11.20 11.42
CA LEU A 29 -22.47 10.62 10.08
C LEU A 29 -22.32 11.70 9.01
N GLU A 30 -23.09 12.79 9.08
CA GLU A 30 -22.98 13.92 8.15
C GLU A 30 -21.60 14.56 8.22
N ASN A 31 -21.10 14.84 9.43
CA ASN A 31 -19.75 15.35 9.60
C ASN A 31 -18.71 14.38 9.02
N GLN A 32 -18.84 13.07 9.27
CA GLN A 32 -17.94 12.07 8.68
C GLN A 32 -17.97 12.12 7.14
N ARG A 33 -19.15 12.20 6.51
CA ARG A 33 -19.29 12.34 5.05
C ARG A 33 -18.61 13.60 4.55
N ARG A 34 -18.85 14.75 5.20
CA ARG A 34 -18.21 16.02 4.84
C ARG A 34 -16.69 15.95 4.96
N TYR A 35 -16.18 15.39 6.06
CA TYR A 35 -14.74 15.19 6.25
C TYR A 35 -14.14 14.22 5.23
N ALA A 36 -14.88 13.20 4.80
CA ALA A 36 -14.44 12.28 3.76
C ALA A 36 -14.39 12.97 2.39
N ALA A 37 -15.39 13.78 2.05
CA ALA A 37 -15.47 14.52 0.79
C ALA A 37 -14.40 15.63 0.66
N ASP A 38 -14.00 16.23 1.78
CA ASP A 38 -13.03 17.33 1.83
C ASP A 38 -11.60 16.94 1.39
N GLY A 39 -11.22 15.66 1.48
CA GLY A 39 -9.95 15.14 0.95
C GLY A 39 -8.68 15.58 1.71
N ARG A 40 -8.70 16.67 2.49
CA ARG A 40 -7.49 17.22 3.17
C ARG A 40 -6.88 16.22 4.14
N LYS A 41 -7.72 15.45 4.84
CA LYS A 41 -7.25 14.42 5.78
C LYS A 41 -6.55 13.28 5.04
N GLN A 42 -7.09 12.84 3.92
CA GLN A 42 -6.53 11.78 3.09
C GLN A 42 -5.17 12.22 2.52
N LEU A 43 -5.08 13.45 2.02
CA LEU A 43 -3.82 14.03 1.55
C LEU A 43 -2.78 14.13 2.68
N ALA A 44 -3.18 14.66 3.84
CA ALA A 44 -2.29 14.76 5.00
C ALA A 44 -1.80 13.38 5.47
N ASN A 45 -2.70 12.38 5.48
CA ASN A 45 -2.36 11.00 5.81
C ASN A 45 -1.37 10.41 4.79
N ARG A 46 -1.60 10.60 3.48
CA ARG A 46 -0.69 10.14 2.43
C ARG A 46 0.69 10.77 2.57
N LYS A 47 0.75 12.09 2.74
CA LYS A 47 1.99 12.83 2.96
C LYS A 47 2.75 12.32 4.19
N SER A 48 2.06 12.15 5.31
CA SER A 48 2.66 11.64 6.54
C SER A 48 3.14 10.19 6.40
N HIS A 49 2.37 9.34 5.73
CA HIS A 49 2.72 7.94 5.49
C HIS A 49 3.97 7.82 4.61
N LEU A 50 4.00 8.52 3.47
CA LEU A 50 5.15 8.53 2.57
C LEU A 50 6.41 8.99 3.29
N LYS A 51 6.31 10.12 4.01
CA LYS A 51 7.47 10.69 4.70
C LYS A 51 7.99 9.80 5.81
N ARG A 52 7.09 9.25 6.64
CA ARG A 52 7.47 8.45 7.80
C ARG A 52 8.01 7.07 7.42
N LYS A 53 7.43 6.43 6.40
CA LYS A 53 7.76 5.04 6.05
C LYS A 53 8.89 4.96 5.02
N TYR A 54 8.96 5.91 4.09
CA TYR A 54 9.86 5.84 2.94
C TYR A 54 10.77 7.07 2.80
N GLY A 55 10.65 8.06 3.68
CA GLY A 55 11.40 9.31 3.56
C GLY A 55 10.92 10.25 2.44
N LEU A 56 9.95 9.82 1.64
CA LEU A 56 9.48 10.51 0.43
C LEU A 56 8.46 11.63 0.71
N THR A 57 8.52 12.65 -0.12
CA THR A 57 7.47 13.64 -0.35
C THR A 57 6.44 13.13 -1.35
N VAL A 58 5.32 13.85 -1.50
CA VAL A 58 4.31 13.49 -2.51
C VAL A 58 4.88 13.71 -3.91
N GLU A 59 5.63 14.79 -4.07
CA GLU A 59 6.24 15.23 -5.31
C GLU A 59 7.32 14.24 -5.79
N GLU A 60 8.12 13.70 -4.87
CA GLU A 60 9.09 12.63 -5.19
C GLU A 60 8.40 11.34 -5.63
N TYR A 61 7.33 10.92 -4.96
CA TYR A 61 6.54 9.76 -5.40
C TYR A 61 5.95 10.01 -6.80
N ASP A 62 5.37 11.19 -7.03
CA ASP A 62 4.71 11.50 -8.29
C ASP A 62 5.74 11.60 -9.43
N ALA A 63 6.94 12.10 -9.15
CA ALA A 63 8.08 12.08 -10.08
C ALA A 63 8.53 10.65 -10.43
N MET A 64 8.61 9.74 -9.44
CA MET A 64 8.89 8.33 -9.69
C MET A 64 7.79 7.68 -10.56
N LEU A 65 6.52 7.98 -10.26
CA LEU A 65 5.40 7.45 -11.03
C LEU A 65 5.48 7.91 -12.50
N ALA A 66 5.79 9.18 -12.73
CA ALA A 66 5.98 9.74 -14.06
C ALA A 66 7.18 9.10 -14.79
N ALA A 67 8.32 8.95 -14.10
CA ALA A 67 9.51 8.29 -14.65
C ALA A 67 9.24 6.82 -15.03
N GLN A 68 8.34 6.15 -14.31
CA GLN A 68 7.88 4.80 -14.63
C GLN A 68 6.79 4.74 -15.73
N GLY A 69 6.33 5.88 -16.24
CA GLY A 69 5.24 5.92 -17.22
C GLY A 69 3.86 5.57 -16.64
N GLY A 70 3.67 5.75 -15.33
CA GLY A 70 2.40 5.45 -14.66
C GLY A 70 2.12 3.95 -14.45
N VAL A 71 3.12 3.08 -14.64
CA VAL A 71 2.94 1.62 -14.56
C VAL A 71 3.85 0.97 -13.52
N CYS A 72 3.50 -0.26 -13.13
CA CYS A 72 4.31 -1.11 -12.24
C CYS A 72 5.72 -1.33 -12.80
N ALA A 73 6.75 -1.19 -11.98
CA ALA A 73 8.14 -1.37 -12.41
C ALA A 73 8.46 -2.82 -12.85
N ILE A 74 7.75 -3.81 -12.30
CA ILE A 74 7.93 -5.24 -12.64
C ILE A 74 7.09 -5.62 -13.86
N CYS A 75 5.76 -5.61 -13.75
CA CYS A 75 4.89 -6.15 -14.81
C CYS A 75 4.45 -5.13 -15.85
N ARG A 76 4.87 -3.86 -15.76
CA ARG A 76 4.56 -2.78 -16.71
C ARG A 76 3.07 -2.52 -16.97
N ARG A 77 2.19 -3.05 -16.13
CA ARG A 77 0.75 -2.80 -16.17
C ARG A 77 0.38 -1.58 -15.32
N PRO A 78 -0.67 -0.82 -15.71
CA PRO A 78 -1.21 0.24 -14.88
C PRO A 78 -1.78 -0.32 -13.57
N PRO A 79 -1.89 0.50 -12.51
CA PRO A 79 -2.57 0.09 -11.29
C PRO A 79 -4.05 -0.24 -11.59
N ARG A 80 -4.59 -1.27 -10.92
CA ARG A 80 -6.00 -1.63 -11.04
C ARG A 80 -6.88 -0.55 -10.43
N ASP A 81 -8.01 -0.26 -11.07
CA ASP A 81 -9.08 0.59 -10.53
C ASP A 81 -8.62 2.00 -10.09
N GLY A 82 -7.58 2.54 -10.73
CA GLY A 82 -7.01 3.86 -10.38
C GLY A 82 -6.34 3.90 -8.99
N SER A 83 -6.01 2.74 -8.41
CA SER A 83 -5.26 2.65 -7.16
C SER A 83 -3.85 3.26 -7.30
N ALA A 84 -3.26 3.66 -6.17
CA ALA A 84 -1.86 4.05 -6.15
C ALA A 84 -0.96 2.81 -6.23
N LEU A 85 0.17 2.92 -6.92
CA LEU A 85 1.23 1.92 -6.82
C LEU A 85 1.86 1.95 -5.42
N HIS A 86 2.36 0.81 -4.98
CA HIS A 86 3.03 0.62 -3.71
C HIS A 86 4.51 1.00 -3.85
N VAL A 87 5.06 1.71 -2.86
CA VAL A 87 6.50 1.97 -2.77
C VAL A 87 7.20 0.70 -2.32
N ASP A 88 7.98 0.12 -3.22
CA ASP A 88 8.88 -0.99 -2.95
C ASP A 88 10.24 -0.46 -2.49
N HIS A 89 10.80 -1.10 -1.47
CA HIS A 89 12.04 -0.69 -0.83
C HIS A 89 12.75 -1.91 -0.28
N ASP A 90 14.07 -1.84 -0.24
CA ASP A 90 14.87 -2.84 0.44
C ASP A 90 14.62 -2.77 1.96
N HIS A 91 14.29 -3.90 2.57
CA HIS A 91 13.95 -3.96 4.00
C HIS A 91 15.17 -3.85 4.93
N ALA A 92 16.40 -4.00 4.42
CA ALA A 92 17.62 -3.86 5.19
C ALA A 92 18.17 -2.42 5.16
N THR A 93 18.19 -1.79 3.99
CA THR A 93 18.74 -0.44 3.80
C THR A 93 17.68 0.67 3.85
N GLY A 94 16.41 0.32 3.57
CA GLY A 94 15.33 1.28 3.39
C GLY A 94 15.36 2.00 2.04
N GLU A 95 16.28 1.65 1.13
CA GLU A 95 16.40 2.26 -0.18
C GLU A 95 15.20 1.89 -1.06
N VAL A 96 14.60 2.91 -1.68
CA VAL A 96 13.43 2.74 -2.54
C VAL A 96 13.87 2.19 -3.90
N ARG A 97 13.31 1.04 -4.30
CA ARG A 97 13.60 0.37 -5.57
C ARG A 97 12.68 0.83 -6.70
N GLY A 98 11.41 1.12 -6.39
CA GLY A 98 10.44 1.57 -7.38
C GLY A 98 8.99 1.51 -6.89
N LEU A 99 8.05 1.70 -7.81
CA LEU A 99 6.62 1.61 -7.56
C LEU A 99 6.03 0.35 -8.21
N LEU A 100 5.36 -0.49 -7.42
CA LEU A 100 4.82 -1.79 -7.82
C LEU A 100 3.30 -1.84 -7.69
N CYS A 101 2.64 -2.63 -8.54
CA CYS A 101 1.23 -2.95 -8.31
C CYS A 101 1.09 -3.88 -7.09
N PHE A 102 -0.08 -3.92 -6.47
CA PHE A 102 -0.36 -4.76 -5.29
C PHE A 102 0.09 -6.21 -5.48
N THR A 103 -0.22 -6.83 -6.62
CA THR A 103 0.13 -8.22 -6.91
C THR A 103 1.64 -8.44 -6.97
N CYS A 104 2.38 -7.57 -7.68
CA CYS A 104 3.83 -7.71 -7.80
C CYS A 104 4.53 -7.43 -6.46
N ASN A 105 4.06 -6.42 -5.71
CA ASN A 105 4.62 -6.09 -4.41
C ASN A 105 4.46 -7.25 -3.41
N ASN A 106 3.27 -7.86 -3.35
CA ASN A 106 3.05 -9.00 -2.47
C ASN A 106 3.84 -10.23 -2.92
N ALA A 107 3.88 -10.52 -4.23
CA ALA A 107 4.66 -11.65 -4.73
C ALA A 107 6.14 -11.52 -4.36
N LEU A 108 6.71 -10.31 -4.42
CA LEU A 108 8.10 -10.08 -4.01
C LEU A 108 8.30 -10.33 -2.51
N GLY A 109 7.37 -9.86 -1.66
CA GLY A 109 7.38 -10.14 -0.22
C GLY A 109 7.15 -11.61 0.13
N ASP A 110 6.28 -12.32 -0.61
CA ASP A 110 6.05 -13.76 -0.45
C ASP A 110 7.28 -14.59 -0.84
N LEU A 111 8.12 -14.04 -1.73
CA LEU A 111 9.45 -14.58 -2.03
C LEU A 111 10.52 -14.18 -1.01
N GLY A 112 10.14 -13.47 0.05
CA GLY A 112 11.03 -13.06 1.13
C GLY A 112 12.02 -11.96 0.75
N ASP A 113 11.81 -11.26 -0.37
CA ASP A 113 12.78 -10.31 -0.93
C ASP A 113 14.17 -10.92 -1.22
N GLU A 114 14.26 -12.25 -1.37
CA GLU A 114 15.52 -12.99 -1.61
C GLU A 114 15.70 -13.34 -3.10
N VAL A 115 16.84 -12.95 -3.67
CA VAL A 115 17.16 -13.23 -5.09
C VAL A 115 17.23 -14.74 -5.34
N GLU A 116 17.81 -15.49 -4.41
CA GLU A 116 17.98 -16.94 -4.50
C GLU A 116 16.63 -17.65 -4.63
N ARG A 117 15.62 -17.19 -3.87
CA ARG A 117 14.28 -17.77 -3.95
C ARG A 117 13.59 -17.45 -5.26
N ALA A 118 13.76 -16.24 -5.79
CA ALA A 118 13.26 -15.88 -7.12
C ALA A 118 13.90 -16.75 -8.22
N VAL A 119 15.21 -17.01 -8.13
CA VAL A 119 15.92 -17.91 -9.06
C VAL A 119 15.40 -19.34 -8.95
N GLN A 120 15.13 -19.86 -7.75
CA GLN A 120 14.55 -21.19 -7.55
C GLN A 120 13.15 -21.31 -8.15
N VAL A 121 12.31 -20.27 -8.01
CA VAL A 121 10.99 -20.23 -8.64
C VAL A 121 11.11 -20.22 -10.15
N LEU A 122 12.03 -19.42 -10.71
CA LEU A 122 12.29 -19.43 -12.15
C LEU A 122 12.72 -20.82 -12.63
N ALA A 123 13.69 -21.45 -11.96
CA ALA A 123 14.16 -22.79 -12.31
C ALA A 123 13.02 -23.84 -12.24
N TYR A 124 12.12 -23.73 -11.27
CA TYR A 124 10.93 -24.58 -11.17
C TYR A 124 9.95 -24.37 -12.34
N LEU A 125 9.76 -23.10 -12.75
CA LEU A 125 8.93 -22.70 -13.90
C LEU A 125 9.64 -22.87 -15.25
N ASP A 126 10.92 -23.26 -15.27
CA ASP A 126 11.69 -23.48 -16.49
C ASP A 126 11.94 -24.98 -16.75
N ARG A 127 11.27 -25.87 -16.00
CA ARG A 127 11.33 -27.31 -16.24
C ARG A 127 10.66 -27.69 -17.56
N ASP A 128 11.15 -28.77 -18.18
CA ASP A 128 10.65 -29.28 -19.46
C ASP A 128 9.53 -30.31 -19.20
N ASP A 129 8.40 -29.80 -18.71
CA ASP A 129 7.17 -30.56 -18.52
C ASP A 129 5.98 -29.84 -19.16
N GLU A 130 4.97 -30.60 -19.56
CA GLU A 130 3.82 -30.11 -20.33
C GLU A 130 3.09 -28.95 -19.64
N LEU A 131 2.96 -29.00 -18.31
CA LEU A 131 2.30 -27.95 -17.53
C LEU A 131 3.11 -26.66 -17.54
N THR A 132 4.43 -26.79 -17.46
CA THR A 132 5.35 -25.67 -17.48
C THR A 132 5.36 -24.97 -18.85
N LEU A 133 5.36 -25.73 -19.96
CA LEU A 133 5.27 -25.17 -21.32
C LEU A 133 3.98 -24.36 -21.50
N LEU A 134 2.83 -24.92 -21.08
CA LEU A 134 1.53 -24.22 -21.10
C LEU A 134 1.56 -22.93 -20.26
N GLY A 135 2.27 -22.95 -19.13
CA GLY A 135 2.48 -21.78 -18.29
C GLY A 135 3.21 -20.64 -19.01
N ARG A 136 4.25 -20.97 -19.78
CA ARG A 136 5.03 -19.98 -20.55
C ARG A 136 4.23 -19.35 -21.68
N GLU A 137 3.44 -20.15 -22.40
CA GLU A 137 2.54 -19.65 -23.46
C GLU A 137 1.52 -18.65 -22.91
N ARG A 138 0.97 -18.93 -21.73
CA ARG A 138 0.06 -18.01 -21.02
C ARG A 138 0.76 -16.74 -20.55
N ALA A 139 2.00 -16.84 -20.10
CA ALA A 139 2.77 -15.64 -19.71
C ALA A 139 3.04 -14.73 -20.91
N ALA A 140 3.39 -15.30 -22.07
CA ALA A 140 3.65 -14.56 -23.30
C ALA A 140 2.42 -13.81 -23.84
N THR A 141 1.21 -14.30 -23.56
CA THR A 141 -0.05 -13.65 -23.97
C THR A 141 -0.54 -12.57 -23.00
N LEU A 142 0.09 -12.45 -21.82
CA LEU A 142 -0.23 -11.46 -20.79
C LEU A 142 0.75 -10.28 -20.72
N ALA A 143 1.84 -10.34 -21.49
CA ALA A 143 2.86 -9.30 -21.64
C ALA A 143 2.49 -8.31 -22.77
#